data_AF-A0A1Q0YQR6-F1
#
_entry.id   AF-A0A1Q0YQR6-F1
#
_cell.length_a   1.000
_cell.length_b   1.000
_cell.length_c   1.000
_cell.angle_alpha   90.00
_cell.angle_beta   90.00
_cell.angle_gamma   90.00
#
_symmetry.space_group_name_H-M   'P 1'
#
loop_
_entity.id
_entity.type
_entity.pdbx_description
1 polymer ?
#
loop_
_entity_poly.entity_id
_entity_poly.type
_entity_poly.pdbx_seq_one_letter_code
_entity_poly.pdbx_strand_id
1 'polypeptide(L)'
;MERVVFTSSVTAVIWSGAGAGAHRVEVADERSWSDLAFCRKFKLWHALAKTLSEKTAWALAMDRGVDMVAINAGLLLAAPEPGLGLTAAHPYLKGAPDMYDGGVLATVDVGFLADAHVAAYESPTVYGRYLCFSNAVCRPEDAVKLAQMLSPAPPRSSPPSDELKVIPQRIQGKKLNKLMLEFASGVYTIQGDGLGRNSLPHR
;
A
#
# COMPACT_ATOMS: atom_id res chain seq x y z
N MET A 1 -14.27 3.97 -21.68
CA MET A 1 -13.95 2.76 -20.92
C MET A 1 -14.12 3.12 -19.46
N GLU A 2 -15.07 2.53 -18.75
CA GLU A 2 -15.26 2.78 -17.32
C GLU A 2 -14.35 1.81 -16.54
N ARG A 3 -13.31 2.35 -15.90
CA ARG A 3 -12.40 1.59 -15.03
C ARG A 3 -12.76 1.82 -13.57
N VAL A 4 -12.72 0.77 -12.78
CA VAL A 4 -12.82 0.86 -11.31
C VAL A 4 -11.44 0.71 -10.68
N VAL A 5 -11.03 1.70 -9.89
CA VAL A 5 -9.85 1.57 -9.02
C VAL A 5 -10.31 1.20 -7.61
N PHE A 6 -9.94 0.01 -7.17
CA PHE A 6 -10.32 -0.54 -5.86
C PHE A 6 -9.21 -0.36 -4.84
N THR A 7 -9.51 0.34 -3.74
CA THR A 7 -8.56 0.54 -2.63
C THR A 7 -8.53 -0.67 -1.70
N SER A 8 -7.52 -1.51 -1.87
CA SER A 8 -7.20 -2.63 -0.97
C SER A 8 -6.10 -2.23 0.04
N SER A 9 -5.38 -3.20 0.57
CA SER A 9 -4.30 -3.01 1.53
C SER A 9 -3.17 -4.02 1.33
N VAL A 10 -1.94 -3.64 1.70
CA VAL A 10 -0.79 -4.55 1.82
C VAL A 10 -1.12 -5.74 2.73
N THR A 11 -1.97 -5.57 3.75
CA THR A 11 -2.42 -6.67 4.62
C THR A 11 -3.25 -7.75 3.89
N ALA A 12 -3.73 -7.49 2.67
CA ALA A 12 -4.34 -8.52 1.82
C ALA A 12 -3.31 -9.38 1.05
N VAL A 13 -2.02 -9.07 1.21
CA VAL A 13 -0.91 -9.67 0.44
C VAL A 13 0.06 -10.46 1.34
N ILE A 14 0.40 -9.91 2.50
CA ILE A 14 1.62 -10.29 3.24
C ILE A 14 1.47 -11.45 4.23
N TRP A 15 0.24 -11.87 4.57
CA TRP A 15 0.02 -12.84 5.64
C TRP A 15 -0.14 -14.26 5.08
N SER A 16 0.95 -14.95 4.79
CA SER A 16 0.91 -16.34 4.30
C SER A 16 1.09 -17.37 5.42
N GLY A 17 0.37 -18.49 5.33
CA GLY A 17 0.43 -19.59 6.30
C GLY A 17 1.64 -20.53 6.15
N ALA A 18 2.69 -20.11 5.43
CA ALA A 18 3.86 -20.93 5.18
C ALA A 18 4.72 -21.08 6.45
N GLY A 19 4.34 -22.05 7.29
CA GLY A 19 5.20 -22.71 8.26
C GLY A 19 5.38 -21.98 9.59
N ALA A 20 5.04 -22.68 10.67
CA ALA A 20 5.53 -22.38 12.02
C ALA A 20 7.06 -22.48 12.03
N GLY A 21 7.71 -21.33 11.79
CA GLY A 21 9.15 -21.22 11.62
C GLY A 21 9.46 -19.86 11.02
N ALA A 22 9.43 -18.83 11.87
CA ALA A 22 9.75 -17.46 11.53
C ALA A 22 11.17 -17.36 10.93
N HIS A 23 11.31 -17.41 9.60
CA HIS A 23 12.45 -16.78 8.91
C HIS A 23 12.32 -16.63 7.39
N ARG A 24 11.30 -17.15 6.71
CA ARG A 24 11.25 -17.04 5.23
C ARG A 24 9.89 -16.58 4.73
N VAL A 25 9.57 -15.31 5.02
CA VAL A 25 8.73 -14.53 4.11
C VAL A 25 9.40 -14.59 2.75
N GLU A 26 8.81 -15.33 1.81
CA GLU A 26 9.07 -15.13 0.39
C GLU A 26 8.73 -13.67 0.07
N VAL A 27 9.50 -13.07 -0.84
CA VAL A 27 9.27 -11.69 -1.26
C VAL A 27 7.79 -11.50 -1.62
N ALA A 28 7.11 -10.59 -0.92
CA ALA A 28 5.72 -10.25 -1.18
C ALA A 28 5.63 -9.31 -2.39
N ASP A 29 4.89 -9.74 -3.40
CA ASP A 29 4.61 -9.00 -4.63
C ASP A 29 3.09 -8.97 -4.91
N GLU A 30 2.70 -8.40 -6.05
CA GLU A 30 1.31 -8.25 -6.45
C GLU A 30 0.58 -9.57 -6.74
N ARG A 31 1.27 -10.71 -6.77
CA ARG A 31 0.68 -12.05 -6.97
C ARG A 31 0.31 -12.71 -5.65
N SER A 32 0.93 -12.30 -4.55
CA SER A 32 0.72 -12.87 -3.22
C SER A 32 -0.64 -12.52 -2.63
N TRP A 33 -1.24 -13.46 -1.91
CA TRP A 33 -2.49 -13.26 -1.18
C TRP A 33 -2.33 -13.70 0.26
N SER A 34 -2.92 -12.95 1.18
CA SER A 34 -3.03 -13.35 2.56
C SER A 34 -3.92 -14.60 2.70
N ASP A 35 -3.50 -15.52 3.55
CA ASP A 35 -4.21 -16.77 3.86
C ASP A 35 -5.33 -16.51 4.87
N LEU A 36 -6.57 -16.80 4.45
CA LEU A 36 -7.77 -16.51 5.24
C LEU A 36 -7.80 -17.31 6.56
N ALA A 37 -7.26 -18.54 6.57
CA ALA A 37 -7.24 -19.38 7.77
C ALA A 37 -6.21 -18.86 8.78
N PHE A 38 -5.04 -18.45 8.32
CA PHE A 38 -4.00 -17.79 9.10
C PHE A 38 -4.52 -16.49 9.70
N CYS A 39 -5.11 -15.61 8.88
CA CYS A 39 -5.68 -14.35 9.37
C CYS A 39 -6.76 -14.59 10.44
N ARG A 40 -7.61 -15.61 10.27
CA ARG A 40 -8.63 -15.98 11.26
C ARG A 40 -8.01 -16.54 12.55
N LYS A 41 -7.03 -17.44 12.43
CA LYS A 41 -6.33 -18.06 13.57
C LYS A 41 -5.65 -17.01 14.46
N PHE A 42 -4.97 -16.04 13.85
CA PHE A 42 -4.24 -14.99 14.56
C PHE A 42 -5.06 -13.71 14.79
N LYS A 43 -6.36 -13.74 14.50
CA LYS A 43 -7.30 -12.62 14.68
C LYS A 43 -6.84 -11.33 13.95
N LEU A 44 -6.21 -11.49 12.79
CA LEU A 44 -5.81 -10.42 11.89
C LEU A 44 -7.03 -9.93 11.09
N TRP A 45 -8.01 -9.37 11.80
CA TRP A 45 -9.33 -9.06 11.22
C TRP A 45 -9.28 -8.07 10.06
N HIS A 46 -8.37 -7.09 10.12
CA HIS A 46 -8.17 -6.15 9.01
C HIS A 46 -7.68 -6.87 7.75
N ALA A 47 -6.65 -7.72 7.89
CA ALA A 47 -6.13 -8.52 6.79
C ALA A 47 -7.21 -9.45 6.22
N LEU A 48 -7.96 -10.13 7.10
CA LEU A 48 -9.06 -11.01 6.70
C LEU A 48 -10.12 -10.25 5.88
N ALA A 49 -10.57 -9.11 6.40
CA ALA A 49 -11.59 -8.28 5.75
C ALA A 49 -11.09 -7.77 4.40
N LYS A 50 -9.90 -7.17 4.34
CA LYS A 50 -9.32 -6.63 3.09
C LYS A 50 -9.12 -7.71 2.04
N THR A 51 -8.66 -8.90 2.44
CA THR A 51 -8.49 -10.04 1.52
C THR A 51 -9.82 -10.50 0.93
N LEU A 52 -10.85 -10.66 1.78
CA LEU A 52 -12.19 -11.05 1.33
C LEU A 52 -12.82 -9.99 0.42
N SER A 53 -12.74 -8.73 0.80
CA SER A 53 -13.27 -7.62 0.00
C SER A 53 -12.62 -7.54 -1.38
N GLU A 54 -11.29 -7.67 -1.46
CA GLU A 54 -10.59 -7.61 -2.75
C GLU A 54 -10.91 -8.83 -3.63
N LYS A 55 -10.92 -10.06 -3.07
CA LYS A 55 -11.33 -11.26 -3.82
C LYS A 55 -12.75 -11.15 -4.35
N THR A 56 -13.67 -10.61 -3.55
CA THR A 56 -15.08 -10.43 -3.93
C THR A 56 -15.22 -9.35 -5.01
N ALA A 57 -14.49 -8.24 -4.88
CA ALA A 57 -14.48 -7.18 -5.90
C ALA A 57 -13.99 -7.70 -7.25
N TRP A 58 -12.90 -8.49 -7.26
CA TRP A 58 -12.41 -9.14 -8.49
C TRP A 58 -13.45 -10.09 -9.10
N ALA A 59 -14.10 -10.92 -8.29
CA ALA A 59 -15.15 -11.82 -8.78
C ALA A 59 -16.30 -11.06 -9.45
N LEU A 60 -16.76 -9.97 -8.83
CA LEU A 60 -17.82 -9.11 -9.37
C LEU A 60 -17.38 -8.37 -10.64
N ALA A 61 -16.13 -7.89 -10.68
CA ALA A 61 -15.59 -7.22 -11.86
C ALA A 61 -15.51 -8.17 -13.06
N MET A 62 -15.02 -9.40 -12.84
CA MET A 62 -14.96 -10.43 -13.88
C MET A 62 -16.35 -10.85 -14.36
N ASP A 63 -17.30 -11.06 -13.45
CA ASP A 63 -18.69 -11.42 -13.77
C ASP A 63 -19.40 -10.35 -14.60
N ARG A 64 -19.10 -9.06 -14.33
CA ARG A 64 -19.74 -7.92 -14.99
C ARG A 64 -18.95 -7.35 -16.18
N GLY A 65 -17.79 -7.91 -16.50
CA GLY A 65 -16.92 -7.39 -17.56
C GLY A 65 -16.38 -5.98 -17.28
N VAL A 66 -16.22 -5.60 -16.01
CA VAL A 66 -15.69 -4.29 -15.60
C VAL A 66 -14.17 -4.35 -15.53
N ASP A 67 -13.49 -3.39 -16.15
CA ASP A 67 -12.05 -3.22 -15.99
C ASP A 67 -11.74 -2.72 -14.58
N MET A 68 -10.96 -3.49 -13.83
CA MET A 68 -10.65 -3.21 -12.43
C MET A 68 -9.14 -3.23 -12.21
N VAL A 69 -8.67 -2.29 -11.39
CA VAL A 69 -7.31 -2.25 -10.85
C VAL A 69 -7.39 -2.16 -9.35
N ALA A 70 -6.60 -2.97 -8.62
CA ALA A 70 -6.52 -2.90 -7.18
C ALA A 70 -5.24 -2.20 -6.71
N ILE A 71 -5.38 -1.23 -5.80
CA ILE A 71 -4.26 -0.56 -5.13
C ILE A 71 -4.17 -1.11 -3.70
N ASN A 72 -3.13 -1.88 -3.42
CA ASN A 72 -2.85 -2.46 -2.10
C ASN A 72 -1.98 -1.49 -1.29
N ALA A 73 -2.63 -0.60 -0.55
CA ALA A 73 -1.96 0.47 0.21
C ALA A 73 -1.32 -0.02 1.52
N GLY A 74 -0.14 0.53 1.85
CA GLY A 74 0.45 0.44 3.18
C GLY A 74 -0.36 1.20 4.24
N LEU A 75 0.16 1.33 5.45
CA LEU A 75 -0.46 2.14 6.49
C LEU A 75 -0.47 3.61 6.07
N LEU A 76 -1.66 4.18 5.91
CA LEU A 76 -1.84 5.57 5.50
C LEU A 76 -1.41 6.53 6.61
N LEU A 77 -0.28 7.21 6.43
CA LEU A 77 0.17 8.27 7.32
C LEU A 77 -0.57 9.56 6.97
N ALA A 78 -1.62 9.88 7.71
CA ALA A 78 -2.27 11.18 7.63
C ALA A 78 -1.45 12.24 8.39
N ALA A 79 -1.56 13.50 7.96
CA ALA A 79 -1.02 14.63 8.70
C ALA A 79 -1.56 14.62 10.14
N PRO A 80 -0.81 15.16 11.12
CA PRO A 80 -1.19 15.21 12.54
C PRO A 80 -2.32 16.23 12.79
N GLU A 81 -3.37 16.20 12.00
CA GLU A 81 -4.60 16.95 12.24
C GLU A 81 -5.32 16.34 13.45
N PRO A 82 -5.67 17.16 14.47
CA PRO A 82 -6.27 16.67 15.69
C PRO A 82 -7.64 16.01 15.40
N GLY A 83 -7.74 14.71 15.67
CA GLY A 83 -8.99 13.93 15.58
C GLY A 83 -8.99 12.85 14.49
N LEU A 84 -8.06 12.88 13.54
CA LEU A 84 -7.88 11.83 12.51
C LEU A 84 -6.57 11.06 12.71
N GLY A 85 -6.09 11.00 13.95
CA GLY A 85 -4.82 10.39 14.30
C GLY A 85 -4.88 8.87 14.17
N LEU A 86 -3.97 8.30 13.38
CA LEU A 86 -3.62 6.89 13.49
C LEU A 86 -3.19 6.62 14.94
N THR A 87 -3.81 5.62 15.56
CA THR A 87 -3.41 5.15 16.89
C THR A 87 -2.72 3.80 16.79
N ALA A 88 -1.94 3.45 17.80
CA ALA A 88 -1.38 2.09 17.92
C ALA A 88 -2.44 0.97 17.94
N ALA A 89 -3.71 1.32 18.23
CA ALA A 89 -4.85 0.39 18.19
C ALA A 89 -5.42 0.17 16.78
N HIS A 90 -4.90 0.86 15.75
CA HIS A 90 -5.39 0.73 14.39
C HIS A 90 -5.29 -0.73 13.91
N PRO A 91 -6.36 -1.33 13.37
CA PRO A 91 -6.42 -2.78 13.13
C PRO A 91 -5.44 -3.27 12.06
N TYR A 92 -4.96 -2.39 11.17
CA TYR A 92 -3.82 -2.67 10.28
C TYR A 92 -2.55 -3.07 11.06
N LEU A 93 -2.29 -2.42 12.21
CA LEU A 93 -1.08 -2.62 13.01
C LEU A 93 -1.11 -3.91 13.83
N LYS A 94 -2.20 -4.69 13.77
CA LYS A 94 -2.22 -6.01 14.39
C LYS A 94 -1.20 -6.91 13.69
N GLY A 95 -0.20 -7.36 14.45
CA GLY A 95 0.94 -8.11 13.91
C GLY A 95 2.09 -7.23 13.42
N ALA A 96 2.13 -5.94 13.77
CA ALA A 96 3.22 -5.05 13.38
C ALA A 96 4.64 -5.53 13.74
N PRO A 97 4.89 -6.16 14.90
CA PRO A 97 6.19 -6.78 15.17
C PRO A 97 6.56 -7.84 14.13
N ASP A 98 5.64 -8.76 13.80
CA ASP A 98 5.88 -9.80 12.79
C ASP A 98 6.07 -9.20 11.38
N MET A 99 5.35 -8.12 11.06
CA MET A 99 5.53 -7.40 9.79
C MET A 99 6.89 -6.71 9.71
N TYR A 100 7.37 -6.14 10.82
CA TYR A 100 8.68 -5.49 10.91
C TYR A 100 9.79 -6.53 10.77
N ASP A 101 9.75 -7.61 11.55
CA ASP A 101 10.74 -8.70 11.49
C ASP A 101 10.73 -9.41 10.13
N GLY A 102 9.58 -9.44 9.47
CA GLY A 102 9.41 -9.96 8.12
C GLY A 102 9.87 -9.02 7.00
N GLY A 103 10.20 -7.76 7.30
CA GLY A 103 10.59 -6.75 6.31
C GLY A 103 9.45 -6.33 5.37
N VAL A 104 8.20 -6.44 5.82
CA VAL A 104 6.98 -6.17 5.03
C VAL A 104 6.08 -5.09 5.65
N LEU A 105 6.45 -4.54 6.80
CA LEU A 105 5.76 -3.39 7.37
C LEU A 105 5.96 -2.17 6.46
N ALA A 106 4.86 -1.69 5.86
CA ALA A 106 4.92 -0.60 4.90
C ALA A 106 3.94 0.53 5.27
N THR A 107 4.34 1.76 4.98
CA THR A 107 3.54 2.97 5.16
C THR A 107 3.40 3.74 3.84
N VAL A 108 2.33 4.50 3.69
CA VAL A 108 2.06 5.29 2.50
C VAL A 108 1.66 6.70 2.88
N ASP A 109 2.18 7.68 2.14
CA ASP A 109 1.74 9.07 2.21
C ASP A 109 0.39 9.25 1.48
N VAL A 110 -0.46 10.16 1.97
CA VAL A 110 -1.78 10.40 1.38
C VAL A 110 -1.71 10.95 -0.04
N GLY A 111 -0.75 11.84 -0.33
CA GLY A 111 -0.54 12.39 -1.66
C GLY A 111 -0.08 11.30 -2.61
N PHE A 112 0.92 10.51 -2.21
CA PHE A 112 1.40 9.38 -3.03
C PHE A 112 0.29 8.36 -3.32
N LEU A 113 -0.58 8.08 -2.33
CA LEU A 113 -1.71 7.17 -2.51
C LEU A 113 -2.73 7.75 -3.50
N ALA A 114 -3.04 9.04 -3.41
CA ALA A 114 -3.96 9.72 -4.33
C ALA A 114 -3.40 9.69 -5.77
N ASP A 115 -2.14 10.06 -5.94
CA ASP A 115 -1.46 10.06 -7.24
C ASP A 115 -1.44 8.66 -7.86
N ALA A 116 -1.21 7.62 -7.04
CA ALA A 116 -1.27 6.23 -7.50
C ALA A 116 -2.66 5.82 -8.02
N HIS A 117 -3.74 6.30 -7.39
CA HIS A 117 -5.10 6.04 -7.86
C HIS A 117 -5.39 6.77 -9.17
N VAL A 118 -4.98 8.04 -9.29
CA VAL A 118 -5.13 8.83 -10.53
C VAL A 118 -4.36 8.16 -11.66
N ALA A 119 -3.08 7.83 -11.45
CA ALA A 119 -2.26 7.17 -12.46
C ALA A 119 -2.84 5.83 -12.91
N ALA A 120 -3.36 5.02 -11.98
CA ALA A 120 -4.02 3.75 -12.31
C ALA A 120 -5.35 3.93 -13.05
N TYR A 121 -6.10 4.99 -12.75
CA TYR A 121 -7.34 5.28 -13.46
C TYR A 121 -7.06 5.73 -14.91
N GLU A 122 -6.12 6.66 -15.10
CA GLU A 122 -5.89 7.33 -16.38
C GLU A 122 -4.99 6.52 -17.35
N SER A 123 -4.14 5.62 -16.85
CA SER A 123 -3.18 4.90 -17.71
C SER A 123 -3.83 3.71 -18.42
N PRO A 124 -3.96 3.66 -19.75
CA PRO A 124 -4.74 2.63 -20.43
C PRO A 124 -4.19 1.21 -20.29
N THR A 125 -2.88 1.07 -20.03
CA THR A 125 -2.15 -0.21 -20.00
C THR A 125 -2.10 -0.88 -18.63
N VAL A 126 -2.64 -0.26 -17.58
CA VAL A 126 -2.58 -0.85 -16.22
C VAL A 126 -3.60 -1.97 -16.06
N TYR A 127 -3.22 -2.99 -15.28
CA TYR A 127 -4.10 -4.11 -14.96
C TYR A 127 -3.69 -4.80 -13.67
N GLY A 128 -4.63 -5.51 -13.06
CA GLY A 128 -4.37 -6.32 -11.88
C GLY A 128 -4.13 -5.49 -10.62
N ARG A 129 -3.16 -5.90 -9.81
CA ARG A 129 -2.92 -5.37 -8.46
C ARG A 129 -1.62 -4.56 -8.43
N TYR A 130 -1.50 -3.62 -7.50
CA TYR A 130 -0.31 -2.77 -7.30
C TYR A 130 -0.05 -2.56 -5.81
N LEU A 131 1.17 -2.83 -5.35
CA LEU A 131 1.59 -2.50 -3.98
C LEU A 131 1.93 -1.00 -3.90
N CYS A 132 1.25 -0.28 -3.02
CA CYS A 132 1.37 1.17 -2.86
C CYS A 132 1.89 1.53 -1.47
N PHE A 133 3.18 1.88 -1.40
CA PHE A 133 3.83 2.34 -0.18
C PHE A 133 4.96 3.31 -0.54
N SER A 134 5.15 4.33 0.30
CA SER A 134 6.25 5.30 0.17
C SER A 134 7.45 4.91 1.02
N ASN A 135 7.24 4.12 2.08
CA ASN A 135 8.32 3.66 2.95
C ASN A 135 8.09 2.22 3.42
N ALA A 136 9.16 1.43 3.44
CA ALA A 136 9.21 0.13 4.12
C ALA A 136 9.94 0.32 5.45
N VAL A 137 9.28 -0.02 6.56
CA VAL A 137 9.83 0.11 7.91
C VAL A 137 10.75 -1.08 8.15
N CYS A 138 12.01 -0.90 7.79
CA CYS A 138 13.04 -1.94 7.83
C CYS A 138 14.19 -1.57 8.76
N ARG A 139 14.30 -0.29 9.11
CA ARG A 139 15.31 0.19 10.03
C ARG A 139 14.73 0.50 11.40
N PRO A 140 15.50 0.31 12.47
CA PRO A 140 15.11 0.66 13.83
C PRO A 140 14.61 2.09 13.98
N GLU A 141 15.29 3.05 13.35
CA GLU A 141 14.91 4.45 13.34
C GLU A 141 13.54 4.69 12.69
N ASP A 142 13.19 3.93 11.65
CA ASP A 142 11.88 3.99 11.00
C ASP A 142 10.78 3.49 11.96
N ALA A 143 11.06 2.41 12.70
CA ALA A 143 10.12 1.85 13.67
C ALA A 143 9.89 2.81 14.84
N VAL A 144 10.94 3.46 15.35
CA VAL A 144 10.84 4.50 16.40
C VAL A 144 10.03 5.68 15.89
N LYS A 145 10.31 6.17 14.68
CA LYS A 145 9.56 7.27 14.06
C LYS A 145 8.08 6.92 13.91
N LEU A 146 7.78 5.72 13.42
CA LEU A 146 6.40 5.26 13.29
C LEU A 146 5.71 5.17 14.66
N ALA A 147 6.37 4.64 15.68
CA ALA A 147 5.82 4.55 17.03
C ALA A 147 5.49 5.93 17.63
N GLN A 148 6.36 6.93 17.39
CA GLN A 148 6.13 8.32 17.79
C GLN A 148 4.95 8.94 17.06
N MET A 149 4.75 8.65 15.77
CA MET A 149 3.58 9.12 15.03
C MET A 149 2.26 8.52 15.54
N LEU A 150 2.30 7.29 16.06
CA LEU A 150 1.13 6.55 16.55
C LEU A 150 0.74 6.86 18.01
N SER A 151 1.60 7.59 18.74
CA SER A 151 1.42 7.89 20.16
C SER A 151 1.78 9.35 20.46
N PRO A 152 0.86 10.17 21.00
CA PRO A 152 1.17 11.53 21.43
C PRO A 152 2.01 11.61 22.73
N ALA A 153 2.48 10.48 23.26
CA ALA A 153 3.25 10.43 24.50
C ALA A 153 4.76 10.63 24.23
N PRO A 154 5.49 11.31 25.13
CA PRO A 154 6.94 11.50 24.99
C PRO A 154 7.66 10.15 25.03
N PRO A 155 8.77 9.98 24.27
CA PRO A 155 9.46 8.71 24.16
C PRO A 155 9.97 8.26 25.55
N ARG A 156 9.51 7.09 25.99
CA ARG A 156 10.14 6.38 27.11
C ARG A 156 11.41 5.75 26.59
N SER A 157 12.56 6.35 26.94
CA SER A 157 13.94 5.85 26.77
C SER A 157 14.23 5.09 25.47
N SER A 158 15.14 5.63 24.65
CA SER A 158 15.71 4.95 23.48
C SER A 158 16.15 3.51 23.85
N PRO A 159 15.74 2.48 23.10
CA PRO A 159 16.27 1.14 23.30
C PRO A 159 17.80 1.15 23.10
N PRO A 160 18.55 0.29 23.81
CA PRO A 160 20.00 0.24 23.70
C PRO A 160 20.42 -0.03 22.25
N SER A 161 21.38 0.78 21.75
CA SER A 161 21.76 0.85 20.33
C SER A 161 22.42 -0.41 19.75
N ASP A 162 22.78 -1.40 20.58
CA ASP A 162 23.67 -2.50 20.18
C ASP A 162 22.99 -3.75 19.58
N GLU A 163 21.65 -3.85 19.55
CA GLU A 163 20.96 -5.04 19.04
C GLU A 163 20.12 -4.82 17.77
N LEU A 164 20.12 -3.59 17.25
CA LEU A 164 19.15 -3.14 16.27
C LEU A 164 19.61 -3.45 14.83
N LYS A 165 19.46 -4.72 14.43
CA LYS A 165 19.76 -5.19 13.07
C LYS A 165 18.78 -4.58 12.05
N VAL A 166 19.31 -4.07 10.94
CA VAL A 166 18.52 -3.68 9.76
C VAL A 166 17.85 -4.92 9.19
N ILE A 167 16.52 -4.88 9.05
CA ILE A 167 15.76 -5.97 8.46
C ILE A 167 15.80 -5.84 6.93
N PRO A 168 16.10 -6.92 6.17
CA PRO A 168 16.00 -6.89 4.72
C PRO A 168 14.57 -6.63 4.27
N GLN A 169 14.35 -5.64 3.41
CA GLN A 169 13.03 -5.38 2.81
C GLN A 169 12.58 -6.57 1.96
N ARG A 170 11.37 -7.05 2.20
CA ARG A 170 10.76 -8.19 1.48
C ARG A 170 9.41 -7.87 0.83
N ILE A 171 9.11 -6.58 0.66
CA ILE A 171 7.94 -6.10 -0.09
C ILE A 171 8.40 -5.29 -1.31
N GLN A 172 7.82 -5.50 -2.49
CA GLN A 172 8.26 -4.84 -3.73
C GLN A 172 7.17 -3.93 -4.33
N GLY A 173 7.46 -2.64 -4.49
CA GLY A 173 6.58 -1.66 -5.16
C GLY A 173 7.00 -1.35 -6.61
N LYS A 174 7.82 -2.20 -7.24
CA LYS A 174 8.45 -1.90 -8.53
C LYS A 174 7.44 -1.62 -9.64
N LYS A 175 6.33 -2.37 -9.66
CA LYS A 175 5.27 -2.23 -10.65
C LYS A 175 4.62 -0.85 -10.58
N LEU A 176 4.30 -0.38 -9.37
CA LEU A 176 3.73 0.95 -9.16
C LEU A 176 4.75 2.04 -9.46
N ASN A 177 6.00 1.91 -9.01
CA ASN A 177 7.03 2.91 -9.28
C ASN A 177 7.24 3.12 -10.78
N LYS A 178 7.22 2.03 -11.56
CA LYS A 178 7.27 2.10 -13.03
C LYS A 178 6.07 2.86 -13.59
N LEU A 179 4.86 2.53 -13.16
CA LEU A 179 3.63 3.23 -13.56
C LEU A 179 3.72 4.73 -13.25
N MET A 180 4.14 5.09 -12.03
CA MET A 180 4.26 6.50 -11.61
C MET A 180 5.28 7.27 -12.46
N LEU A 181 6.41 6.66 -12.82
CA LEU A 181 7.41 7.26 -13.70
C LEU A 181 6.88 7.47 -15.13
N GLU A 182 6.19 6.47 -15.68
CA GLU A 182 5.57 6.57 -17.02
C GLU A 182 4.46 7.62 -17.06
N PHE A 183 3.65 7.69 -15.99
CA PHE A 183 2.59 8.69 -15.85
C PHE A 183 3.18 10.11 -15.74
N ALA A 184 4.18 10.31 -14.88
CA ALA A 184 4.83 11.61 -14.71
C ALA A 184 5.59 12.08 -15.96
N SER A 185 6.11 11.16 -16.77
CA SER A 185 6.80 11.48 -18.04
C SER A 185 5.83 11.76 -19.21
N GLY A 186 4.51 11.69 -18.99
CA GLY A 186 3.51 11.99 -20.01
C GLY A 186 3.39 10.93 -21.11
N VAL A 187 3.97 9.73 -20.89
CA VAL A 187 3.92 8.62 -21.85
C VAL A 187 2.49 8.16 -22.13
N TYR A 188 1.55 8.44 -21.22
CA TYR A 188 0.12 8.16 -21.38
C TYR A 188 -0.76 9.40 -21.53
N THR A 189 -0.18 10.60 -21.70
CA THR A 189 -0.95 11.80 -22.06
C THR A 189 -1.34 11.72 -23.54
N ILE A 190 -2.25 10.81 -23.89
CA ILE A 190 -2.81 10.73 -25.22
C ILE A 190 -4.03 11.65 -25.29
N GLN A 191 -3.81 12.82 -25.91
CA GLN A 191 -4.63 13.29 -27.02
C GLN A 191 -6.15 13.33 -26.77
N GLY A 192 -6.58 14.24 -25.90
CA GLY A 192 -7.96 14.74 -25.87
C GLY A 192 -8.12 15.90 -26.86
N ASP A 193 -8.81 15.61 -27.96
CA ASP A 193 -9.54 16.52 -28.87
C ASP A 193 -8.88 17.83 -29.35
N GLY A 194 -8.69 17.85 -30.68
CA GLY A 194 -8.53 19.08 -31.43
C GLY A 194 -9.77 19.97 -31.32
N LEU A 195 -9.66 21.02 -30.51
CA LEU A 195 -10.30 22.29 -30.77
C LEU A 195 -9.22 23.36 -30.73
N GLY A 196 -8.89 23.86 -31.93
CA GLY A 196 -7.90 24.90 -32.14
C GLY A 196 -8.18 26.11 -31.25
N ARG A 197 -7.26 26.40 -30.35
CA ARG A 197 -7.15 27.74 -29.78
C ARG A 197 -6.56 28.63 -30.87
N ASN A 198 -7.44 29.27 -31.63
CA ASN A 198 -7.08 30.46 -32.38
C ASN A 198 -6.65 31.53 -31.36
N SER A 199 -5.33 31.72 -31.25
CA SER A 199 -4.73 32.90 -30.67
C SER A 199 -5.09 34.11 -31.55
N LEU A 200 -5.99 34.96 -31.07
CA LEU A 200 -6.18 36.32 -31.58
C LEU A 200 -5.12 37.23 -30.93
N PRO A 201 -4.42 38.09 -31.69
CA PRO A 201 -3.51 39.07 -31.12
C PRO A 201 -4.31 40.26 -30.58
N HIS A 202 -4.05 40.63 -29.32
CA HIS A 202 -4.48 41.91 -28.77
C HIS A 202 -3.71 43.04 -29.47
N ARG A 203 -4.49 44.03 -29.95
CA ARG A 203 -4.03 45.37 -30.32
C ARG A 203 -3.53 46.14 -29.11
#